data_AF-A0A395IIW9-F1
#
_entry.id   AF-A0A395IIW9-F1
#
_cell.length_a   1.000
_cell.length_b   1.000
_cell.length_c   1.000
_cell.angle_alpha   90.00
_cell.angle_beta   90.00
_cell.angle_gamma   90.00
#
_symmetry.space_group_name_H-M   'P 1'
#
loop_
_entity.id
_entity.type
_entity.pdbx_description
1 polymer ?
#
loop_
_entity_poly.entity_id
_entity_poly.type
_entity_poly.pdbx_seq_one_letter_code
_entity_poly.pdbx_strand_id
1 'polypeptide(L)'
;MLDVNDFITERGGNPQKIKESQRRRYAPEEAVDEVIALYEDHRKTQYAATQVNSKINETQKAIGAKKKAKEDASELLQQKIDLEKEKKTWLDAAAEKRNNS
;
A
#
# COMPACT_ATOMS: atom_id res chain seq x y z
N MET A 1 19.28 -17.01 5.59
CA MET A 1 17.99 -16.58 5.02
C MET A 1 18.12 -15.11 4.73
N LEU A 2 17.87 -14.65 3.49
CA LEU A 2 17.89 -13.23 3.16
C LEU A 2 16.57 -12.61 3.67
N ASP A 3 16.65 -11.45 4.30
CA ASP A 3 15.49 -10.67 4.68
C ASP A 3 15.04 -9.82 3.47
N VAL A 4 13.74 -9.56 3.33
CA VAL A 4 13.24 -8.70 2.24
C VAL A 4 13.92 -7.32 2.25
N ASN A 5 14.29 -6.81 3.43
CA ASN A 5 14.97 -5.53 3.57
C ASN A 5 16.40 -5.57 2.97
N ASP A 6 17.04 -6.74 2.86
CA ASP A 6 18.36 -6.88 2.23
C ASP A 6 18.33 -6.53 0.73
N PHE A 7 17.15 -6.65 0.11
CA PHE A 7 16.91 -6.32 -1.30
C PHE A 7 16.65 -4.83 -1.51
N ILE A 8 16.31 -4.08 -0.45
CA ILE A 8 15.81 -2.70 -0.54
C ILE A 8 16.86 -1.71 -0.08
N THR A 9 17.38 -0.91 -1.02
CA THR A 9 18.43 0.09 -0.77
C THR A 9 18.00 1.13 0.27
N GLU A 10 16.76 1.61 0.21
CA GLU A 10 16.19 2.57 1.16
C GLU A 10 16.12 2.05 2.60
N ARG A 11 16.20 0.72 2.79
CA ARG A 11 16.21 0.06 4.10
C ARG A 11 17.59 -0.45 4.52
N GLY A 12 18.65 -0.02 3.83
CA GLY A 12 20.04 -0.41 4.12
C GLY A 12 20.48 -1.70 3.42
N GLY A 13 19.65 -2.26 2.53
CA GLY A 13 19.97 -3.43 1.73
C GLY A 13 20.96 -3.15 0.59
N ASN A 14 21.50 -4.23 0.01
CA ASN A 14 22.41 -4.16 -1.13
C ASN A 14 22.03 -5.21 -2.19
N PRO A 15 21.04 -4.93 -3.05
CA PRO A 15 20.57 -5.87 -4.06
C PRO A 15 21.65 -6.24 -5.08
N GLN A 16 22.62 -5.37 -5.36
CA GLN A 16 23.74 -5.67 -6.26
C GLN A 16 24.61 -6.80 -5.74
N LYS A 17 24.91 -6.83 -4.44
CA LYS A 17 25.62 -7.96 -3.82
C LYS A 17 24.83 -9.25 -3.90
N ILE A 18 23.50 -9.17 -3.78
CA ILE A 18 22.61 -10.34 -3.91
C ILE A 18 22.64 -10.85 -5.35
N LYS A 19 22.50 -9.98 -6.36
CA LYS A 19 22.62 -10.35 -7.77
C LYS A 19 23.95 -11.03 -8.08
N GLU A 20 25.05 -10.48 -7.58
CA GLU A 20 26.37 -11.09 -7.77
C GLU A 20 26.46 -12.49 -7.13
N SER A 21 25.90 -12.66 -5.93
CA SER A 21 25.80 -13.97 -5.27
C SER A 21 24.94 -14.96 -6.08
N GLN A 22 23.83 -14.52 -6.66
CA GLN A 22 22.98 -15.33 -7.53
C GLN A 22 23.76 -15.76 -8.78
N ARG A 23 24.41 -14.81 -9.46
CA ARG A 23 25.22 -15.07 -10.66
C ARG A 23 26.35 -16.06 -10.39
N ARG A 24 27.07 -15.93 -9.27
CA ARG A 24 28.15 -16.86 -8.88
C ARG A 24 27.65 -18.29 -8.63
N ARG A 25 26.36 -18.45 -8.33
CA ARG A 25 25.71 -19.75 -8.10
C ARG A 25 24.91 -20.23 -9.31
N TYR A 26 25.04 -19.56 -10.46
CA TYR A 26 24.27 -19.82 -11.67
C TYR A 26 22.76 -19.75 -11.45
N ALA A 27 22.33 -18.88 -10.53
CA ALA A 27 20.94 -18.59 -10.24
C ALA A 27 20.50 -17.29 -10.95
N PRO A 28 19.22 -17.14 -11.27
CA PRO A 28 18.71 -15.96 -11.97
C PRO A 28 18.86 -14.70 -11.09
N GLU A 29 19.50 -13.67 -11.64
CA GLU A 29 19.59 -12.35 -11.00
C GLU A 29 18.30 -11.53 -11.16
N GLU A 30 17.50 -11.84 -12.17
CA GLU A 30 16.18 -11.25 -12.44
C GLU A 30 15.21 -11.45 -11.27
N ALA A 31 15.31 -12.59 -10.58
CA ALA A 31 14.52 -12.85 -9.37
C ALA A 31 14.76 -11.81 -8.26
N VAL A 32 15.94 -11.17 -8.21
CA VAL A 32 16.22 -10.08 -7.26
C VAL A 32 15.41 -8.84 -7.63
N ASP A 33 15.30 -8.53 -8.93
CA ASP A 33 14.52 -7.39 -9.42
C ASP A 33 13.02 -7.61 -9.23
N GLU A 34 12.53 -8.84 -9.46
CA GLU A 34 11.13 -9.21 -9.20
C GLU A 34 10.76 -9.02 -7.73
N VAL A 35 11.61 -9.46 -6.80
CA VAL A 35 11.38 -9.28 -5.36
C VAL A 35 11.30 -7.79 -4.99
N ILE A 36 12.18 -6.96 -5.55
CA ILE A 36 12.15 -5.51 -5.31
C ILE A 36 10.85 -4.90 -5.87
N ALA A 37 10.46 -5.27 -7.09
CA ALA A 37 9.24 -4.78 -7.72
C ALA A 37 7.99 -5.15 -6.91
N LEU A 38 7.88 -6.41 -6.47
CA LEU A 38 6.78 -6.89 -5.62
C LEU A 38 6.74 -6.16 -4.28
N TYR A 39 7.91 -5.91 -3.67
CA TYR A 39 7.99 -5.15 -2.44
C TYR A 39 7.51 -3.71 -2.61
N GLU A 40 7.93 -3.03 -3.67
CA GLU A 40 7.51 -1.65 -3.95
C GLU A 40 6.01 -1.55 -4.22
N ASP A 41 5.46 -2.46 -5.02
CA ASP A 41 4.02 -2.49 -5.32
C ASP A 41 3.19 -2.73 -4.04
N HIS A 42 3.62 -3.69 -3.21
CA HIS A 42 3.00 -3.94 -1.92
C HIS A 42 3.05 -2.71 -1.00
N ARG A 43 4.21 -2.05 -0.91
CA ARG A 43 4.38 -0.85 -0.08
C ARG A 43 3.51 0.31 -0.57
N LYS A 44 3.44 0.55 -1.88
CA LYS A 44 2.57 1.59 -2.48
C LYS A 44 1.11 1.32 -2.15
N THR A 45 0.67 0.08 -2.30
CA THR A 45 -0.71 -0.35 -2.01
C THR A 45 -1.04 -0.19 -0.52
N GLN A 46 -0.15 -0.60 0.39
CA GLN A 46 -0.35 -0.41 1.83
C GLN A 46 -0.40 1.06 2.23
N TYR A 47 0.49 1.89 1.67
CA TYR A 47 0.51 3.32 1.97
C TYR A 47 -0.79 3.99 1.53
N ALA A 48 -1.25 3.71 0.32
CA ALA A 48 -2.53 4.22 -0.18
C ALA A 48 -3.70 3.80 0.72
N ALA A 49 -3.78 2.52 1.09
CA ALA A 49 -4.82 2.01 2.00
C ALA A 49 -4.79 2.70 3.38
N THR A 50 -3.59 2.92 3.93
CA THR A 50 -3.41 3.62 5.21
C THR A 50 -3.89 5.07 5.12
N GLN A 51 -3.56 5.78 4.04
CA GLN A 51 -3.99 7.17 3.84
C GLN A 51 -5.51 7.28 3.72
N VAL A 52 -6.16 6.39 2.97
CA VAL A 52 -7.63 6.37 2.85
C VAL A 52 -8.28 6.07 4.20
N ASN A 53 -7.74 5.13 4.97
CA ASN A 53 -8.23 4.85 6.33
C ASN A 53 -8.09 6.06 7.26
N SER A 54 -6.98 6.80 7.19
CA SER A 54 -6.80 8.03 7.99
C SER A 54 -7.88 9.06 7.66
N LYS A 55 -8.11 9.32 6.36
CA LYS A 55 -9.14 10.25 5.90
C LYS A 55 -10.54 9.83 6.37
N ILE A 56 -10.90 8.55 6.26
CA ILE A 56 -12.20 8.05 6.75
C ILE A 56 -12.35 8.32 8.26
N ASN A 57 -11.32 8.03 9.05
CA ASN A 57 -11.35 8.23 10.50
C ASN A 57 -11.44 9.72 10.87
N GLU A 58 -10.72 10.59 10.16
CA GLU A 58 -10.78 12.05 10.32
C GLU A 58 -12.18 12.58 9.98
N THR A 59 -12.75 12.19 8.84
CA THR A 59 -14.12 12.54 8.44
C THR A 59 -15.13 12.05 9.46
N GLN A 60 -14.98 10.83 9.98
CA GLN A 60 -15.87 10.29 11.01
C GLN A 60 -15.82 11.11 12.32
N LYS A 61 -14.63 11.54 12.74
CA LYS A 61 -14.48 12.44 13.90
C LYS A 61 -15.16 13.79 13.65
N ALA A 62 -14.97 14.36 12.46
CA ALA A 62 -15.60 15.64 12.08
C ALA A 62 -17.14 15.54 12.04
N ILE A 63 -17.71 14.43 11.55
CA ILE A 63 -19.15 14.16 11.61
C ILE A 63 -19.63 14.14 13.06
N GLY A 64 -18.91 13.45 13.95
CA GLY A 64 -19.25 13.39 15.37
C GLY A 64 -19.25 14.77 16.03
N ALA A 65 -18.26 15.61 15.71
CA ALA A 65 -18.18 16.98 16.20
C ALA A 65 -19.37 17.84 15.72
N LYS A 66 -19.69 17.80 14.41
CA LYS A 66 -20.83 18.55 13.84
C LYS A 66 -22.18 18.10 14.42
N LYS A 67 -22.40 16.78 14.54
CA LYS A 67 -23.63 16.24 15.17
C LYS A 67 -23.76 16.68 16.62
N LYS A 68 -22.65 16.72 17.38
CA LYS A 68 -22.65 17.22 18.76
C LYS A 68 -22.96 18.73 18.83
N ALA A 69 -22.50 19.49 17.84
CA ALA A 69 -22.80 20.92 17.69
C ALA A 69 -24.20 21.20 17.11
N LYS A 70 -24.98 20.16 16.74
CA LYS A 70 -26.26 20.25 16.02
C LYS A 70 -26.16 20.95 14.66
N GLU A 71 -24.99 20.87 14.04
CA GLU A 71 -24.74 21.36 12.68
C GLU A 71 -25.04 20.29 11.64
N ASP A 72 -25.34 20.71 10.41
CA ASP A 72 -25.46 19.81 9.28
C ASP A 72 -24.11 19.15 8.95
N ALA A 73 -24.12 17.83 8.82
CA ALA A 73 -22.96 16.99 8.49
C ALA A 73 -23.16 16.21 7.18
N SER A 74 -24.12 16.63 6.33
CA SER A 74 -24.52 15.90 5.13
C SER A 74 -23.36 15.79 4.14
N GLU A 75 -22.58 16.87 3.98
CA GLU A 75 -21.37 16.86 3.14
C GLU A 75 -20.32 15.86 3.63
N LEU A 76 -20.06 15.81 4.95
CA LEU A 76 -19.07 14.88 5.50
C LEU A 76 -19.54 13.43 5.42
N LEU A 77 -20.85 13.19 5.57
CA LEU A 77 -21.45 11.86 5.37
C LEU A 77 -21.25 11.40 3.92
N GLN A 78 -21.46 12.30 2.95
CA GLN A 78 -21.22 12.00 1.54
C GLN A 78 -19.73 11.72 1.28
N GLN A 79 -18.83 12.57 1.80
CA GLN A 79 -17.39 12.35 1.69
C GLN A 79 -16.95 10.99 2.27
N LYS A 80 -17.53 10.57 3.41
CA LYS A 80 -17.24 9.25 3.99
C LYS A 80 -17.66 8.12 3.04
N ILE A 81 -18.84 8.21 2.44
CA ILE A 81 -19.35 7.21 1.49
C ILE A 81 -18.45 7.13 0.27
N ASP A 82 -18.00 8.27 -0.25
CA ASP A 82 -17.14 8.31 -1.44
C ASP A 82 -15.75 7.73 -1.14
N LEU A 83 -15.17 8.03 0.02
CA LEU A 83 -13.92 7.42 0.47
C LEU A 83 -14.03 5.90 0.68
N GLU A 84 -15.16 5.42 1.19
CA GLU A 84 -15.43 3.97 1.36
C GLU A 84 -15.59 3.26 0.01
N LYS A 85 -16.26 3.91 -0.96
CA LYS A 85 -16.39 3.40 -2.34
C LYS A 85 -15.03 3.37 -3.03
N GLU A 86 -14.28 4.46 -2.96
CA GLU A 86 -12.93 4.54 -3.52
C GLU A 86 -12.05 3.41 -2.94
N LYS A 87 -12.05 3.25 -1.61
CA LYS A 87 -11.33 2.15 -0.95
C LYS A 87 -11.72 0.78 -1.50
N LYS A 88 -13.02 0.54 -1.69
CA LYS A 88 -13.53 -0.73 -2.23
C LYS A 88 -13.04 -0.95 -3.67
N THR A 89 -13.14 0.04 -4.54
CA THR A 89 -12.65 -0.03 -5.93
C THR A 89 -11.16 -0.33 -5.98
N TRP A 90 -10.35 0.30 -5.11
CA TRP A 90 -8.92 0.00 -5.02
C TRP A 90 -8.64 -1.43 -4.55
N LEU A 91 -9.40 -1.94 -3.58
CA LEU A 91 -9.26 -3.32 -3.10
C LEU A 91 -9.66 -4.34 -4.19
N ASP A 92 -10.74 -4.08 -4.92
CA ASP A 92 -11.19 -4.93 -6.01
C ASP A 92 -10.16 -4.93 -7.15
N ALA A 93 -9.64 -3.75 -7.54
CA ALA A 93 -8.57 -3.64 -8.54
C ALA A 93 -7.25 -4.31 -8.09
N ALA A 94 -6.90 -4.22 -6.81
CA ALA A 94 -5.73 -4.91 -6.26
C ALA A 94 -5.93 -6.44 -6.23
N ALA A 95 -7.14 -6.91 -5.95
CA ALA A 95 -7.48 -8.33 -5.99
C ALA A 95 -7.46 -8.88 -7.42
N GLU A 96 -7.95 -8.11 -8.41
CA GLU A 96 -7.87 -8.48 -9.83
C GLU A 96 -6.42 -8.56 -10.31
N LYS A 97 -5.57 -7.59 -9.97
CA LYS A 97 -4.12 -7.66 -10.29
C LYS A 97 -3.46 -8.92 -9.75
N ARG A 98 -3.83 -9.34 -8.53
CA ARG A 98 -3.29 -10.57 -7.90
C ARG A 98 -3.73 -11.85 -8.60
N ASN A 99 -4.92 -11.86 -9.20
CA ASN A 99 -5.44 -13.04 -9.90
C ASN A 99 -4.96 -13.13 -11.35
N ASN A 100 -4.41 -12.05 -11.90
CA ASN A 100 -4.01 -11.93 -13.30
C ASN A 100 -2.48 -11.83 -13.49
N SER A 101 -1.71 -12.05 -12.41
CA SER A 101 -0.23 -12.15 -12.41
C SER A 101 0.23 -13.57 -12.07
#